data_AF-A0A1V6FVC8-F1
#
_entry.id   AF-A0A1V6FVC8-F1
#
_cell.length_a   1.000
_cell.length_b   1.000
_cell.length_c   1.000
_cell.angle_alpha   90.00
_cell.angle_beta   90.00
_cell.angle_gamma   90.00
#
_symmetry.space_group_name_H-M   'P 1'
#
loop_
_entity.id
_entity.type
_entity.pdbx_description
1 polymer ?
#
loop_
_entity_poly.entity_id
_entity_poly.type
_entity_poly.pdbx_seq_one_letter_code
_entity_poly.pdbx_strand_id
1 'polypeptide(L)' 'MLYPGVGEVLRITQQELAYLVGLSRQRVNEALAALQARELIRVEYGGLRVLNLAGLRSSEF' A
#
# COMPACT_ATOMS: atom_id res chain seq x y z
N MET A 1 -19.38 2.68 14.22
CA MET A 1 -19.30 3.10 12.79
C MET A 1 -18.34 2.15 12.09
N LEU A 2 -18.87 1.25 11.27
CA LEU A 2 -18.08 0.29 10.48
C LEU A 2 -17.59 1.01 9.23
N TYR A 3 -16.28 1.03 8.95
CA TYR A 3 -15.76 1.48 7.66
C TYR A 3 -15.80 0.30 6.68
N PRO A 4 -16.71 0.26 5.68
CA PRO A 4 -16.87 -0.88 4.80
C PRO A 4 -15.79 -0.97 3.70
N GLY A 5 -14.60 -0.38 3.91
CA GLY A 5 -13.52 -0.30 2.89
C GLY A 5 -12.20 -0.97 3.28
N VAL A 6 -12.08 -1.54 4.49
CA VAL A 6 -10.87 -2.28 4.91
C VAL A 6 -10.96 -3.70 4.34
N GLY A 7 -10.66 -3.85 3.06
CA GLY A 7 -10.74 -5.12 2.35
C GLY A 7 -10.67 -5.05 0.82
N GLU A 8 -10.77 -3.85 0.25
CA GLU A 8 -10.67 -3.68 -1.20
C GLU A 8 -9.22 -3.78 -1.68
N VAL A 9 -9.02 -4.57 -2.73
CA VAL A 9 -7.73 -4.71 -3.42
C VAL A 9 -7.63 -3.59 -4.44
N LEU A 10 -6.65 -2.70 -4.28
CA LEU A 10 -6.27 -1.76 -5.32
C LEU A 10 -5.49 -2.53 -6.39
N ARG A 11 -6.09 -2.71 -7.56
CA ARG A 11 -5.43 -3.35 -8.71
C ARG A 11 -4.50 -2.34 -9.36
N ILE A 12 -3.26 -2.33 -8.90
CA ILE A 12 -2.19 -1.49 -9.42
C ILE A 12 -0.87 -2.25 -9.29
N THR A 13 -0.03 -2.17 -10.31
CA THR A 13 1.33 -2.68 -10.24
C THR A 13 2.25 -1.72 -9.49
N GLN A 14 3.37 -2.21 -8.97
CA GLN A 14 4.35 -1.32 -8.33
C GLN A 14 4.98 -0.35 -9.34
N GLN A 15 4.99 -0.69 -10.63
CA GLN A 15 5.45 0.21 -11.69
C GLN A 15 4.48 1.37 -11.91
N GLU A 16 3.18 1.09 -12.01
CA GLU A 16 2.17 2.14 -12.16
C GLU A 16 2.15 3.02 -10.90
N LEU A 17 2.25 2.42 -9.71
CA LEU A 17 2.37 3.19 -8.48
C LEU A 17 3.61 4.10 -8.51
N ALA A 18 4.78 3.59 -8.91
CA ALA A 18 6.01 4.36 -9.07
C ALA A 18 5.87 5.53 -10.04
N TYR A 19 5.20 5.30 -11.17
CA TYR A 19 4.88 6.36 -12.13
C TYR A 19 3.98 7.44 -11.53
N LEU A 20 2.93 7.05 -10.80
CA LEU A 20 1.98 7.98 -10.18
C LEU A 20 2.61 8.84 -9.08
N VAL A 21 3.50 8.27 -8.26
CA VAL A 21 4.11 8.99 -7.12
C VAL A 21 5.47 9.62 -7.47
N GLY A 22 5.92 9.51 -8.72
CA GLY A 22 7.19 10.09 -9.17
C GLY A 22 8.44 9.47 -8.54
N LEU A 23 8.34 8.22 -8.07
CA LEU A 23 9.46 7.49 -7.47
C LEU A 23 9.97 6.39 -8.39
N SER A 24 11.19 5.90 -8.15
CA SER A 24 11.65 4.69 -8.81
C SER A 24 10.93 3.45 -8.27
N ARG A 25 10.84 2.38 -9.07
CA ARG A 25 10.26 1.09 -8.63
C ARG A 25 10.94 0.53 -7.36
N GLN A 26 12.25 0.74 -7.22
CA GLN A 26 12.99 0.30 -6.03
C GLN A 26 12.50 1.05 -4.78
N ARG A 27 12.43 2.38 -4.85
CA ARG A 27 11.98 3.22 -3.73
C ARG A 27 10.54 2.92 -3.33
N VAL A 28 9.66 2.66 -4.30
CA VAL A 28 8.30 2.19 -4.02
C VAL A 28 8.30 0.84 -3.33
N ASN A 29 9.06 -0.14 -3.81
CA ASN A 29 9.12 -1.46 -3.19
C ASN A 29 9.66 -1.40 -1.75
N GLU A 30 10.67 -0.57 -1.48
CA GLU A 30 11.19 -0.34 -0.13
C GLU A 30 10.12 0.23 0.81
N ALA A 31 9.36 1.23 0.36
CA ALA A 31 8.26 1.80 1.13
C ALA A 31 7.14 0.76 1.37
N LEU A 32 6.75 0.00 0.33
CA LEU A 32 5.75 -1.05 0.45
C LEU A 32 6.20 -2.16 1.42
N ALA A 33 7.48 -2.56 1.38
CA ALA A 33 8.03 -3.54 2.31
C ALA A 33 7.97 -3.03 3.76
N ALA A 34 8.28 -1.76 4.00
CA ALA A 34 8.17 -1.15 5.33
C ALA A 34 6.73 -1.13 5.85
N LEU A 35 5.75 -0.83 4.99
CA LEU A 35 4.33 -0.88 5.36
C LEU A 35 3.81 -2.30 5.57
N GLN A 36 4.30 -3.28 4.79
CA GLN A 36 3.98 -4.70 5.01
C GLN A 36 4.55 -5.21 6.34
N ALA A 37 5.78 -4.83 6.71
CA ALA A 37 6.39 -5.20 7.98
C ALA A 37 5.62 -4.67 9.20
N ARG A 38 4.87 -3.57 9.02
CA ARG A 38 3.96 -2.98 10.01
C ARG A 38 2.54 -3.54 9.95
N GLU A 39 2.30 -4.55 9.12
CA GLU A 39 0.98 -5.17 8.89
C GLU A 39 -0.11 -4.17 8.44
N LEU A 40 0.29 -3.07 7.80
CA LEU A 40 -0.63 -2.03 7.33
C LEU A 40 -1.23 -2.38 5.96
N ILE A 41 -0.47 -3.09 5.14
CA ILE A 41 -0.85 -3.53 3.80
C ILE A 41 -0.38 -4.96 3.54
N ARG A 42 -0.88 -5.55 2.46
CA ARG A 42 -0.35 -6.74 1.81
C ARG A 42 -0.18 -6.45 0.32
N VAL A 43 1.00 -6.68 -0.21
CA VAL A 43 1.22 -6.66 -1.66
C VAL A 43 0.81 -8.01 -2.22
N GLU A 44 -0.05 -8.00 -3.24
CA GLU A 44 -0.55 -9.19 -3.94
C GLU A 44 -0.08 -9.14 -5.41
N TYR A 45 -0.17 -10.26 -6.14
CA TYR A 45 0.19 -10.29 -7.55
C TYR A 45 -0.72 -9.33 -8.34
N GLY A 46 -0.16 -8.24 -8.86
CA GLY A 46 -0.90 -7.22 -9.60
C GLY A 46 -1.83 -6.35 -8.74
N GLY A 47 -1.63 -6.29 -7.42
CA GLY A 47 -2.45 -5.46 -6.55
C GLY A 47 -1.89 -5.20 -5.16
N LEU A 48 -2.61 -4.36 -4.42
CA LEU A 48 -2.30 -3.93 -3.07
C LEU A 48 -3.57 -4.00 -2.22
N ARG A 49 -3.52 -4.73 -1.11
CA ARG A 49 -4.61 -4.81 -0.14
C ARG A 49 -4.26 -3.98 1.09
N VAL A 50 -5.19 -3.13 1.52
CA VAL A 50 -5.08 -2.41 2.79
C VAL A 50 -5.60 -3.30 3.92
N LEU A 51 -4.76 -3.54 4.93
CA LEU A 51 -5.12 -4.32 6.12
C LEU A 51 -5.57 -3.40 7.26
N ASN A 52 -4.94 -2.23 7.40
CA ASN A 52 -5.26 -1.26 8.43
C ASN A 52 -5.23 0.18 7.88
N LEU A 53 -6.40 0.65 7.44
CA LEU A 53 -6.55 1.98 6.87
C LEU A 53 -6.28 3.10 7.89
N ALA A 54 -6.66 2.91 9.16
CA ALA A 54 -6.40 3.89 10.21
C ALA A 54 -4.90 4.04 10.48
N GLY A 55 -4.18 2.92 10.48
CA GLY A 55 -2.73 2.89 10.60
C GLY A 55 -2.04 3.63 9.45
N LEU A 56 -2.45 3.40 8.20
CA LEU A 56 -1.91 4.13 7.03
C LEU A 56 -2.14 5.64 7.07
N ARG A 57 -3.29 6.09 7.59
CA ARG A 57 -3.61 7.52 7.72
C ARG A 57 -2.82 8.22 8.81
N SER A 58 -2.36 7.45 9.80
CA SER A 58 -1.67 7.97 10.98
C SER A 58 -0.15 7.79 10.90
N SER A 59 0.33 6.90 10.03
CA SER A 59 1.76 6.70 9.81
C SER A 59 2.34 7.90 9.06
N GLU A 60 3.18 8.67 9.76
CA GLU A 60 4.16 9.54 9.09
C GLU A 60 5.19 8.64 8.38
N PHE A 61 5.46 8.99 7.11
CA PHE A 61 6.40 8.30 6.23
C PHE A 61 7.79 8.93 6.30
#